data_AF-A0A534XC85-F1
#
_entry.id   AF-A0A534XC85-F1
#
_cell.length_a   1.000
_cell.length_b   1.000
_cell.length_c   1.000
_cell.angle_alpha   90.00
_cell.angle_beta   90.00
_cell.angle_gamma   90.00
#
_symmetry.space_group_name_H-M   'P 1'
#
loop_
_entity.id
_entity.type
_entity.pdbx_description
1 polymer ?
#
loop_
_entity_poly.entity_id
_entity_poly.type
_entity_poly.pdbx_seq_one_letter_code
_entity_poly.pdbx_strand_id
1 'polypeptide(L)' 'MKGLGLALIVGGWMVAIGGLVASEATMVRLAASLAGLATSLAGIAALNGAHLENAVWKARGR' A
#
# COMPACT_ATOMS: atom_id res chain seq x y z
N MET A 1 -0.70 0.79 13.58
CA MET A 1 -0.01 1.03 12.29
C MET A 1 0.01 -0.19 11.37
N LYS A 2 0.35 -1.40 11.84
CA LYS A 2 0.41 -2.60 10.98
C LYS A 2 -0.89 -2.92 10.24
N GLY A 3 -2.04 -2.91 10.93
CA GLY A 3 -3.35 -3.17 10.31
C GLY A 3 -3.73 -2.12 9.25
N LEU A 4 -3.47 -0.84 9.51
CA LEU A 4 -3.70 0.24 8.55
C LEU A 4 -2.80 0.08 7.30
N GLY A 5 -1.51 -0.24 7.48
CA GLY A 5 -0.61 -0.46 6.34
C GLY A 5 -1.01 -1.66 5.49
N LEU A 6 -1.47 -2.75 6.10
CA LEU A 6 -2.04 -3.90 5.36
C LEU A 6 -3.32 -3.51 4.60
N ALA A 7 -4.21 -2.76 5.24
CA ALA A 7 -5.42 -2.27 4.60
C ALA A 7 -5.12 -1.36 3.40
N LEU A 8 -4.09 -0.52 3.47
CA LEU A 8 -3.65 0.32 2.36
C LEU A 8 -3.05 -0.50 1.20
N ILE A 9 -2.28 -1.55 1.49
CA ILE A 9 -1.76 -2.47 0.45
C ILE A 9 -2.89 -3.16 -0.29
N VAL A 10 -3.81 -3.78 0.45
CA VAL A 10 -4.93 -4.51 -0.15
C VAL A 10 -5.89 -3.54 -0.85
N GLY A 11 -6.19 -2.40 -0.20
CA GLY A 11 -7.04 -1.36 -0.76
C GLY A 11 -6.49 -0.76 -2.05
N GLY A 12 -5.20 -0.44 -2.09
CA GLY A 12 -4.54 0.07 -3.30
C GLY A 12 -4.61 -0.94 -4.45
N TRP A 13 -4.37 -2.22 -4.17
CA TRP A 13 -4.54 -3.28 -5.16
C TRP A 13 -5.99 -3.38 -5.68
N MET A 14 -6.98 -3.25 -4.80
CA MET A 14 -8.40 -3.26 -5.18
C MET A 14 -8.79 -2.04 -6.03
N VAL A 15 -8.20 -0.87 -5.79
CA VAL A 15 -8.42 0.32 -6.64
C VAL A 15 -7.90 0.07 -8.06
N ALA A 16 -6.71 -0.52 -8.19
CA ALA A 16 -6.13 -0.84 -9.51
C ALA A 16 -7.01 -1.84 -10.29
N ILE A 17 -7.44 -2.92 -9.64
CA ILE A 17 -8.34 -3.91 -10.25
C ILE A 17 -9.71 -3.30 -10.57
N GLY A 18 -10.27 -2.54 -9.64
CA GLY A 18 -11.55 -1.86 -9.82
C GLY A 18 -11.53 -0.95 -11.04
N GLY A 19 -10.47 -0.18 -11.24
CA GLY A 19 -10.31 0.66 -12.43
C GLY A 19 -10.19 -0.12 -13.75
N LEU A 20 -9.62 -1.33 -13.70
CA LEU A 20 -9.55 -2.21 -14.86
C LEU A 20 -10.93 -2.74 -15.28
N VAL A 21 -11.75 -3.10 -14.29
CA VAL A 21 -13.11 -3.67 -14.48
C VAL A 21 -14.15 -2.59 -14.78
N ALA A 22 -14.03 -1.41 -14.17
CA ALA A 22 -15.05 -0.36 -14.25
C ALA A 22 -15.01 0.49 -15.53
N SER A 23 -13.95 0.41 -16.33
CA SER A 23 -13.79 1.25 -17.52
C SER A 23 -12.99 0.56 -18.62
N GLU A 24 -13.39 0.78 -19.88
CA GLU A 24 -12.62 0.42 -21.07
C GLU A 24 -11.63 1.51 -21.50
N ALA A 25 -11.75 2.72 -20.96
CA ALA A 25 -10.91 3.84 -21.35
C ALA A 25 -9.48 3.65 -20.79
N THR A 26 -8.50 3.54 -21.68
CA THR A 26 -7.09 3.30 -21.32
C THR A 26 -6.55 4.31 -20.31
N MET A 27 -6.89 5.59 -20.45
CA MET A 27 -6.46 6.62 -19.49
C MET A 27 -7.04 6.41 -18.09
N VAL A 28 -8.30 5.97 -17.98
CA VAL A 28 -8.93 5.70 -16.68
C VAL A 28 -8.27 4.49 -16.01
N ARG A 29 -8.02 3.43 -16.79
CA ARG A 29 -7.29 2.23 -16.32
C ARG A 29 -5.89 2.59 -15.82
N LEU A 30 -5.18 3.44 -16.55
CA LEU A 30 -3.85 3.91 -16.15
C LEU A 30 -3.91 4.73 -14.86
N ALA A 31 -4.81 5.70 -14.77
CA ALA A 31 -4.95 6.56 -13.60
C ALA A 31 -5.30 5.75 -12.34
N ALA A 32 -6.25 4.82 -12.43
CA ALA A 32 -6.61 3.94 -11.33
C ALA A 32 -5.46 3.00 -10.93
N SER A 33 -4.71 2.47 -11.90
CA SER A 33 -3.54 1.63 -11.61
C SER A 33 -2.45 2.39 -10.88
N LEU A 34 -2.17 3.62 -11.30
CA LEU A 34 -1.18 4.49 -10.64
C LEU A 34 -1.62 4.90 -9.24
N ALA A 35 -2.90 5.28 -9.08
CA ALA A 35 -3.47 5.59 -7.77
C ALA A 35 -3.39 4.39 -6.82
N GLY A 36 -3.80 3.21 -7.29
CA GLY A 36 -3.73 1.96 -6.53
C GLY A 36 -2.30 1.60 -6.14
N LEU A 37 -1.35 1.71 -7.06
CA LEU A 37 0.08 1.49 -6.78
C LEU A 37 0.59 2.46 -5.70
N ALA A 38 0.29 3.75 -5.82
CA ALA A 38 0.71 4.75 -4.86
C ALA A 38 0.16 4.47 -3.45
N THR A 39 -1.12 4.08 -3.36
CA THR A 39 -1.75 3.68 -2.08
C THR A 39 -1.07 2.45 -1.48
N SER A 40 -0.74 1.44 -2.30
CA SER A 40 -0.04 0.24 -1.82
C SER A 40 1.37 0.55 -1.32
N LEU A 41 2.11 1.40 -2.03
CA LEU A 41 3.44 1.82 -1.62
C LEU A 41 3.42 2.59 -0.28
N ALA A 42 2.41 3.45 -0.08
CA ALA A 42 2.22 4.12 1.21
C ALA A 42 1.94 3.11 2.35
N GLY A 43 1.16 2.06 2.07
CA GLY A 43 0.93 0.96 3.02
C GLY A 43 2.20 0.20 3.37
N ILE A 44 3.05 -0.11 2.39
CA ILE A 44 4.36 -0.75 2.59
C ILE A 44 5.26 0.14 3.46
N ALA A 45 5.34 1.44 3.16
CA ALA A 45 6.14 2.37 3.95
C ALA A 45 5.67 2.43 5.42
N ALA A 46 4.36 2.48 5.66
CA ALA A 46 3.77 2.47 7.00
C ALA A 46 4.06 1.16 7.76
N LEU A 47 3.97 0.01 7.08
CA LEU A 47 4.32 -1.28 7.65
C LEU A 47 5.81 -1.37 7.98
N ASN A 48 6.68 -0.94 7.07
CA ASN A 48 8.12 -0.96 7.27
C ASN A 48 8.52 -0.12 8.49
N GLY A 49 7.94 1.07 8.66
CA GLY A 49 8.12 1.88 9.86
C GLY A 49 7.75 1.14 11.14
N ALA A 50 6.57 0.49 11.16
CA ALA A 50 6.11 -0.28 12.32
C ALA A 50 6.97 -1.52 12.62
N HIS A 51 7.62 -2.11 11.62
CA HIS A 51 8.58 -3.20 11.81
C HIS A 51 9.93 -2.68 12.36
N LEU A 52 10.41 -1.55 11.85
CA LEU A 52 11.64 -0.90 12.32
C LEU A 52 11.54 -0.38 13.76
N GLU A 53 10.36 -0.02 14.25
CA GLU A 53 10.13 0.33 15.67
C GLU A 53 10.38 -0.86 16.60
N ASN A 54 9.99 -2.05 16.16
CA ASN A 54 10.08 -3.30 16.93
C ASN A 54 11.30 -4.14 16.55
N ALA A 55 12.30 -3.55 15.90
CA ALA A 55 13.45 -4.29 15.41
C ALA A 55 14.30 -4.83 16.56
N VAL A 56 14.71 -6.10 16.46
CA VAL A 56 15.44 -6.83 17.52
C VAL A 56 16.75 -6.12 17.91
N TRP A 57 17.43 -5.47 16.96
CA TRP A 57 18.66 -4.73 17.25
C TRP A 57 18.43 -3.42 18.03
N LYS A 58 17.23 -2.81 17.99
CA LYS A 58 16.89 -1.64 18.82
C LYS A 58 16.57 -2.01 20.27
N ALA A 59 16.17 -3.26 20.53
CA ALA A 59 15.89 -3.75 21.88
C ALA A 59 17.17 -4.09 22.67
N ARG A 60 18.28 -4.40 21.97
CA ARG A 60 19.54 -4.85 22.59
C ARG A 60 20.47 -3.71 23.04
N GLY A 61 20.12 -2.46 22.75
CA GLY A 61 20.91 -1.26 23.05
C GLY A 61 20.30 -0.31 24.10
N ARG A 62 19.24 -0.74 24.80
CA ARG A 62 18.69 -0.03 25.97
C ARG A 62 19.00 -0.77 27.25
#